data_AF-A0A066WI88-F1
#
_entry.id   AF-A0A066WI88-F1
#
_cell.length_a   1.000
_cell.length_b   1.000
_cell.length_c   1.000
_cell.angle_alpha   90.00
_cell.angle_beta   90.00
_cell.angle_gamma   90.00
#
_symmetry.space_group_name_H-M   'P 1'
#
loop_
_entity.id
_entity.type
_entity.pdbx_description
1 polymer ?
#
loop_
_entity_poly.entity_id
_entity_poly.type
_entity_poly.pdbx_seq_one_letter_code
_entity_poly.pdbx_strand_id
1 'polypeptide(L)'
;MKKAHERQQEDRAQTAARSSKDIEAAQAGSAFRCASRHLALDERQESDRPPVPAASPEPDLFELGLVQDEEDFYYVKLVLEKLRSGEELNEADLPDPREDIDGNDQELDTGSAKTQGFFKIPARDKAKHMPDRNKAIIDTSAAAALASARDNRADSRRFVANLEQHKRESASDTDVLKFNQLRTRKKQLKFAKSPIHDWGLYAMEVIPKGDMVIEYVGEIIRQQVADEREKAQELAGIFSTYLFRVDDDTVVDATHKGNIARLMNHCCTPNCTAKILTLNGEKKIVIYAKEPILPGQELTYDYKSSAGDEDAIPCLCGSSGCRRFL
;
A
#
# COMPACT_ATOMS: atom_id res chain seq x y z
N MET A 1 4.57 -5.59 -58.23
CA MET A 1 4.48 -6.12 -56.84
C MET A 1 3.90 -5.14 -55.82
N LYS A 2 4.01 -3.80 -55.97
CA LYS A 2 3.42 -2.84 -55.02
C LYS A 2 1.87 -2.78 -55.01
N LYS A 3 1.21 -2.87 -56.17
CA LYS A 3 -0.28 -2.84 -56.27
C LYS A 3 -1.01 -4.03 -55.62
N ALA A 4 -0.34 -5.15 -55.41
CA ALA A 4 -0.95 -6.33 -54.76
C ALA A 4 -0.96 -6.18 -53.24
N HIS A 5 0.05 -5.52 -52.67
CA HIS A 5 0.18 -5.30 -51.24
C HIS A 5 -0.78 -4.21 -50.72
N GLU A 6 -1.10 -3.23 -51.57
CA GLU A 6 -2.03 -2.14 -51.25
C GLU A 6 -3.48 -2.65 -51.17
N ARG A 7 -3.89 -3.52 -52.10
CA ARG A 7 -5.20 -4.21 -52.06
C ARG A 7 -5.35 -5.11 -50.83
N GLN A 8 -4.27 -5.77 -50.42
CA GLN A 8 -4.28 -6.64 -49.25
C GLN A 8 -4.38 -5.85 -47.92
N GLN A 9 -3.95 -4.59 -47.90
CA GLN A 9 -4.14 -3.68 -46.78
C GLN A 9 -5.56 -3.08 -46.74
N GLU A 10 -6.14 -2.77 -47.90
CA GLU A 10 -7.53 -2.28 -48.00
C GLU A 10 -8.55 -3.36 -47.60
N ASP A 11 -8.35 -4.61 -48.00
CA ASP A 11 -9.24 -5.73 -47.63
C ASP A 11 -9.17 -6.05 -46.12
N ARG A 12 -7.98 -5.89 -45.50
CA ARG A 12 -7.79 -6.02 -44.04
C ARG A 12 -8.44 -4.88 -43.25
N ALA A 13 -8.42 -3.66 -43.79
CA ALA A 13 -9.10 -2.52 -43.18
C ALA A 13 -10.63 -2.66 -43.28
N GLN A 14 -11.16 -3.21 -44.37
CA GLN A 14 -12.60 -3.44 -44.56
C GLN A 14 -13.13 -4.61 -43.71
N THR A 15 -12.33 -5.64 -43.45
CA THR A 15 -12.71 -6.73 -42.54
C THR A 15 -12.69 -6.31 -41.06
N ALA A 16 -11.75 -5.44 -40.66
CA ALA A 16 -11.74 -4.85 -39.31
C ALA A 16 -12.92 -3.88 -39.07
N ALA A 17 -13.34 -3.14 -40.11
CA ALA A 17 -14.49 -2.24 -40.02
C ALA A 17 -15.85 -2.98 -39.94
N ARG A 18 -15.94 -4.19 -40.51
CA ARG A 18 -17.13 -5.05 -40.39
C ARG A 18 -17.24 -5.67 -39.00
N SER A 19 -16.14 -6.16 -38.42
CA SER A 19 -16.18 -6.75 -37.07
C SER A 19 -16.50 -5.73 -35.98
N SER A 20 -16.24 -4.44 -36.21
CA SER A 20 -16.54 -3.40 -35.22
C SER A 20 -18.01 -2.98 -35.22
N LYS A 21 -18.71 -3.09 -36.36
CA LYS A 21 -20.17 -2.85 -36.44
C LYS A 21 -21.01 -3.99 -35.85
N ASP A 22 -20.49 -5.22 -35.88
CA ASP A 22 -21.17 -6.38 -35.29
C ASP A 22 -21.07 -6.41 -33.75
N ILE A 23 -20.10 -5.69 -33.16
CA ILE A 23 -19.96 -5.55 -31.70
C ILE A 23 -20.88 -4.45 -31.15
N GLU A 24 -21.13 -3.37 -31.90
CA GLU A 24 -22.09 -2.32 -31.53
C GLU A 24 -23.55 -2.77 -31.65
N ALA A 25 -23.85 -3.75 -32.52
CA ALA A 25 -25.19 -4.34 -32.63
C ALA A 25 -25.53 -5.30 -31.47
N ALA A 26 -24.54 -5.78 -30.71
CA ALA A 26 -24.75 -6.68 -29.57
C ALA A 26 -25.02 -5.95 -28.23
N GLN A 27 -24.85 -4.62 -28.18
CA GLN A 27 -25.09 -3.80 -26.98
C GLN A 27 -26.42 -3.03 -27.02
N ALA A 28 -27.19 -3.13 -28.10
CA ALA A 28 -28.51 -2.51 -28.25
C ALA A 28 -29.61 -3.57 -28.37
N GLY A 29 -29.78 -4.43 -27.36
CA GLY A 29 -30.72 -5.54 -27.43
C GLY A 29 -31.00 -6.26 -26.12
N SER A 30 -31.22 -5.54 -25.00
CA SER A 30 -31.76 -6.13 -23.77
C SER A 30 -32.49 -5.10 -22.91
N ALA A 31 -33.57 -4.54 -23.44
CA ALA A 31 -34.61 -3.89 -22.66
C ALA A 31 -35.79 -4.85 -22.52
N PHE A 32 -35.60 -5.95 -21.79
CA PHE A 32 -36.70 -6.80 -21.39
C PHE A 32 -37.38 -6.19 -20.17
N ARG A 33 -38.59 -5.69 -20.40
CA ARG A 33 -39.54 -5.23 -19.41
C ARG A 33 -39.78 -6.37 -18.41
N CYS A 34 -39.37 -6.19 -17.16
CA CYS A 34 -39.83 -7.03 -16.06
C CYS A 34 -41.27 -6.64 -15.75
N ALA A 35 -42.22 -7.29 -16.42
CA ALA A 35 -43.61 -7.29 -16.02
C ALA A 35 -43.73 -8.17 -14.77
N SER A 36 -44.01 -7.55 -13.63
CA SER A 36 -44.37 -8.21 -12.39
C SER A 36 -45.60 -9.10 -12.60
N ARG A 37 -45.37 -10.40 -12.83
CA ARG A 37 -46.40 -11.43 -12.62
C ARG A 37 -46.35 -11.81 -11.15
N HIS A 38 -47.20 -11.17 -10.36
CA HIS A 38 -47.61 -11.67 -9.06
C HIS A 38 -48.25 -13.04 -9.25
N LEU A 39 -47.52 -14.08 -8.89
CA LEU A 39 -48.11 -15.35 -8.48
C LEU A 39 -48.41 -15.20 -6.99
N ALA A 40 -49.71 -15.18 -6.68
CA ALA A 40 -50.25 -15.04 -5.35
C ALA A 40 -49.69 -16.14 -4.44
N LEU A 41 -48.88 -15.74 -3.46
CA LEU A 41 -48.69 -16.51 -2.24
C LEU A 41 -49.72 -15.99 -1.24
N ASP A 42 -50.55 -16.95 -0.82
CA ASP A 42 -51.62 -16.89 0.16
C ASP A 42 -51.20 -16.05 1.39
N GLU A 43 -51.71 -14.81 1.51
CA GLU A 43 -51.65 -14.00 2.74
C GLU A 43 -52.52 -14.69 3.80
N ARG A 44 -51.98 -15.74 4.43
CA ARG A 44 -52.51 -16.22 5.69
C ARG A 44 -52.05 -15.28 6.77
N GLN A 45 -53.03 -14.53 7.28
CA GLN A 45 -52.97 -13.68 8.45
C GLN A 45 -52.01 -14.22 9.51
N GLU A 46 -50.91 -13.50 9.70
CA GLU A 46 -49.95 -13.67 10.78
C GLU A 46 -50.54 -13.13 12.10
N SER A 47 -51.72 -13.62 12.48
CA SER A 47 -52.45 -13.14 13.66
C SER A 47 -53.01 -14.25 14.55
N ASP A 48 -52.54 -15.48 14.42
CA ASP A 48 -53.05 -16.59 15.25
C ASP A 48 -51.97 -17.61 15.66
N ARG A 49 -50.76 -17.13 15.95
CA ARG A 49 -49.72 -17.94 16.63
C ARG A 49 -49.71 -17.57 18.12
N PRO A 50 -49.91 -18.53 19.05
CA PRO A 50 -49.86 -18.23 20.47
C PRO A 50 -48.47 -17.67 20.83
N PRO A 51 -48.37 -16.68 21.74
CA PRO A 51 -47.09 -16.11 22.13
C PRO A 51 -46.20 -17.21 22.73
N VAL A 52 -45.02 -17.40 22.15
CA VAL A 52 -43.98 -18.25 22.74
C VAL A 52 -43.64 -17.61 24.10
N PRO A 53 -43.73 -18.34 25.23
CA PRO A 53 -43.37 -17.76 26.52
C PRO A 53 -41.92 -17.30 26.45
N ALA A 54 -41.67 -16.06 26.88
CA ALA A 54 -40.33 -15.50 26.98
C ALA A 54 -39.47 -16.47 27.80
N ALA A 55 -38.46 -17.06 27.17
CA ALA A 55 -37.50 -17.89 27.86
C ALA A 55 -36.87 -17.05 28.98
N SER A 56 -36.93 -17.57 30.21
CA SER A 56 -36.21 -17.01 31.34
C SER A 56 -34.76 -16.73 30.93
N PRO A 57 -34.12 -15.65 31.42
CA PRO A 57 -32.70 -15.42 31.14
C PRO A 57 -31.93 -16.69 31.55
N GLU A 58 -31.21 -17.28 30.59
CA GLU A 58 -30.34 -18.41 30.90
C GLU A 58 -29.34 -17.93 31.98
N PRO A 59 -29.16 -18.69 33.07
CA PRO A 59 -28.28 -18.27 34.14
C PRO A 59 -26.85 -18.15 33.59
N ASP A 60 -26.15 -17.07 33.96
CA ASP A 60 -24.77 -16.86 33.52
C ASP A 60 -23.88 -17.97 34.07
N LEU A 61 -23.35 -18.81 33.17
CA LEU A 61 -22.55 -19.98 33.50
C LEU A 61 -21.21 -19.60 34.15
N PHE A 62 -20.74 -18.36 33.92
CA PHE A 62 -19.56 -17.81 34.59
C PHE A 62 -19.84 -17.49 36.07
N GLU A 63 -21.01 -16.95 36.42
CA GLU A 63 -21.37 -16.65 37.81
C GLU A 63 -21.62 -17.93 38.64
N LEU A 64 -22.05 -19.02 37.98
CA LEU A 64 -22.23 -20.33 38.61
C LEU A 64 -20.91 -21.10 38.81
N GLY A 65 -19.79 -20.58 38.30
CA GLY A 65 -18.46 -21.20 38.42
C GLY A 65 -18.32 -22.53 37.69
N LEU A 66 -19.21 -22.80 36.72
CA LEU A 66 -19.19 -24.02 35.90
C LEU A 66 -18.23 -23.92 34.70
N VAL A 67 -17.77 -22.70 34.40
CA VAL A 67 -16.96 -22.33 33.23
C VAL A 67 -15.86 -21.38 33.72
N GLN A 68 -14.59 -21.62 33.35
CA GLN A 68 -13.47 -20.76 33.77
C GLN A 68 -13.08 -19.72 32.71
N ASP A 69 -13.26 -20.06 31.43
CA ASP A 69 -12.92 -19.21 30.28
C ASP A 69 -13.98 -19.30 29.15
N GLU A 70 -13.81 -18.46 28.11
CA GLU A 70 -14.74 -18.42 26.98
C GLU A 70 -14.74 -19.71 26.15
N GLU A 71 -13.67 -20.49 26.23
CA GLU A 71 -13.51 -21.77 25.55
C GLU A 71 -14.38 -22.85 26.23
N ASP A 72 -14.32 -22.95 27.56
CA ASP A 72 -15.20 -23.79 28.37
C ASP A 72 -16.69 -23.49 28.08
N PHE A 73 -17.04 -22.21 27.92
CA PHE A 73 -18.41 -21.78 27.66
C PHE A 73 -18.92 -22.33 26.32
N TYR A 74 -18.06 -22.29 25.29
CA TYR A 74 -18.37 -22.77 23.96
C TYR A 74 -18.64 -24.28 23.95
N TYR A 75 -17.79 -25.08 24.59
CA TYR A 75 -17.96 -26.53 24.65
C TYR A 75 -19.18 -26.94 25.48
N VAL A 76 -19.44 -26.28 26.61
CA VAL A 76 -20.64 -26.53 27.42
C VAL A 76 -21.91 -26.25 26.61
N LYS A 77 -21.93 -25.15 25.85
CA LYS A 77 -23.06 -24.83 24.97
C LYS A 77 -23.26 -25.85 23.86
N LEU A 78 -22.17 -26.29 23.22
CA LEU A 78 -22.20 -27.29 22.15
C LEU A 78 -22.74 -28.63 22.65
N VAL A 79 -22.31 -29.07 23.85
CA VAL A 79 -22.81 -30.29 24.50
C VAL A 79 -24.29 -30.16 24.84
N LEU A 80 -24.73 -29.01 25.38
CA LEU A 80 -26.14 -28.77 25.69
C LEU A 80 -27.02 -28.76 24.43
N GLU A 81 -26.52 -28.26 23.30
CA GLU A 81 -27.22 -28.32 22.02
C GLU A 81 -27.32 -29.75 21.49
N LYS A 82 -26.24 -30.54 21.55
CA LYS A 82 -26.24 -31.97 21.15
C LYS A 82 -27.15 -32.84 22.03
N LEU A 83 -27.20 -32.57 23.34
CA LEU A 83 -28.14 -33.25 24.25
C LEU A 83 -29.59 -32.87 23.95
N ARG A 84 -29.83 -31.64 23.50
CA ARG A 84 -31.17 -31.14 23.13
C ARG A 84 -31.64 -31.72 21.79
N SER A 85 -30.73 -32.01 20.86
CA SER A 85 -31.02 -32.71 19.60
C SER A 85 -31.17 -34.23 19.76
N GLY A 86 -30.77 -34.79 20.90
CA GLY A 86 -30.91 -36.21 21.22
C GLY A 86 -29.83 -37.10 20.60
N GLU A 87 -28.70 -36.54 20.20
CA GLU A 87 -27.53 -37.29 19.74
C GLU A 87 -26.71 -37.82 20.92
N GLU A 88 -26.19 -39.05 20.80
CA GLU A 88 -25.31 -39.64 21.81
C GLU A 88 -23.93 -38.96 21.77
N LEU A 89 -23.43 -38.53 22.94
CA LEU A 89 -22.14 -37.86 23.06
C LEU A 89 -21.00 -38.90 22.96
N ASN A 90 -20.46 -39.09 21.76
CA ASN A 90 -19.21 -39.83 21.60
C ASN A 90 -18.00 -38.90 21.70
N GLU A 91 -16.96 -39.35 22.39
CA GLU A 91 -15.68 -38.65 22.54
C GLU A 91 -14.98 -38.40 21.18
N ALA A 92 -15.34 -39.20 20.16
CA ALA A 92 -14.87 -39.06 18.78
C ALA A 92 -15.55 -37.93 17.99
N ASP A 93 -16.66 -37.38 18.48
CA ASP A 93 -17.42 -36.30 17.83
C ASP A 93 -17.12 -34.92 18.46
N LEU A 94 -16.11 -34.84 19.33
CA LEU A 94 -15.54 -33.56 19.72
C LEU A 94 -14.76 -32.99 18.53
N PRO A 95 -14.98 -31.72 18.15
CA PRO A 95 -14.14 -31.08 17.15
C PRO A 95 -12.68 -31.12 17.63
N ASP A 96 -11.76 -31.64 16.79
CA ASP A 96 -10.33 -31.58 17.10
C ASP A 96 -9.97 -30.08 17.15
N PRO A 97 -9.39 -29.57 18.26
CA PRO A 97 -8.99 -28.16 18.37
C PRO A 97 -8.04 -27.69 17.25
N ARG A 98 -7.48 -28.63 16.47
CA ARG A 98 -6.62 -28.36 15.31
C ARG A 98 -7.39 -28.09 14.02
N GLU A 99 -8.66 -28.47 13.92
CA GLU A 99 -9.48 -28.28 12.71
C GLU A 99 -10.00 -26.83 12.59
N ASP A 100 -10.09 -26.11 13.71
CA ASP A 100 -10.58 -24.72 13.76
C ASP A 100 -9.47 -23.65 13.64
N ILE A 101 -8.20 -24.06 13.52
CA ILE A 101 -7.09 -23.12 13.28
C ILE A 101 -7.00 -22.91 11.76
N ASP A 102 -7.55 -21.78 11.30
CA ASP A 102 -7.42 -21.17 9.97
C ASP A 102 -6.58 -22.00 8.98
N GLY A 103 -7.21 -22.64 7.98
CA GLY A 103 -6.63 -23.55 6.99
C GLY A 103 -5.49 -23.00 6.09
N ASN A 104 -4.43 -22.51 6.71
CA ASN A 104 -3.23 -21.93 6.13
C ASN A 104 -1.96 -22.57 6.74
N ASP A 105 -2.10 -23.61 7.53
CA ASP A 105 -0.99 -24.43 7.99
C ASP A 105 -0.43 -25.21 6.81
N GLN A 106 0.68 -24.70 6.28
CA GLN A 106 1.46 -25.39 5.28
C GLN A 106 1.98 -26.68 5.92
N GLU A 107 1.47 -27.84 5.50
CA GLU A 107 1.92 -29.14 6.00
C GLU A 107 3.44 -29.22 5.86
N LEU A 108 4.12 -29.26 7.01
CA LEU A 108 5.57 -29.39 7.07
C LEU A 108 5.91 -30.86 6.79
N ASP A 109 6.75 -31.11 5.79
CA ASP A 109 7.19 -32.46 5.36
C ASP A 109 7.68 -33.36 6.51
N THR A 110 8.23 -32.78 7.57
CA THR A 110 8.74 -33.50 8.75
C THR A 110 7.82 -33.44 9.97
N GLY A 111 6.61 -32.90 9.81
CA GLY A 111 5.60 -32.71 10.86
C GLY A 111 5.93 -31.68 11.93
N SER A 112 7.16 -31.17 12.01
CA SER A 112 7.57 -30.16 13.00
C SER A 112 8.56 -29.16 12.46
N ALA A 113 8.35 -27.87 12.75
CA ALA A 113 9.30 -26.81 12.42
C ALA A 113 10.66 -27.00 13.11
N LYS A 114 10.73 -27.77 14.21
CA LYS A 114 11.98 -28.08 14.93
C LYS A 114 12.87 -29.09 14.20
N THR A 115 12.29 -29.91 13.33
CA THR A 115 13.00 -30.99 12.62
C THR A 115 13.42 -30.59 11.19
N GLN A 116 12.96 -29.43 10.70
CA GLN A 116 13.37 -28.90 9.40
C GLN A 116 14.64 -28.05 9.50
N GLY A 117 15.44 -28.07 8.42
CA GLY A 117 16.54 -27.11 8.25
C GLY A 117 16.02 -25.70 7.98
N PHE A 118 16.89 -24.68 8.10
CA PHE A 118 16.51 -23.30 7.77
C PHE A 118 16.28 -23.15 6.27
N PHE A 119 15.07 -22.73 5.87
CA PHE A 119 14.74 -22.39 4.49
C PHE A 119 14.21 -20.95 4.38
N LYS A 120 14.48 -20.31 3.24
CA LYS A 120 14.00 -18.95 2.97
C LYS A 120 12.56 -19.02 2.44
N ILE A 121 11.59 -18.66 3.27
CA ILE A 121 10.20 -18.52 2.81
C ILE A 121 10.12 -17.31 1.84
N PRO A 122 9.52 -17.47 0.65
CA PRO A 122 9.30 -16.38 -0.29
C PRO A 122 8.49 -15.24 0.33
N ALA A 123 8.80 -13.99 -0.04
CA ALA A 123 8.13 -12.81 0.52
C ALA A 123 6.60 -12.83 0.32
N ARG A 124 6.13 -13.39 -0.81
CA ARG A 124 4.71 -13.55 -1.12
C ARG A 124 3.97 -14.42 -0.09
N ASP A 125 4.61 -15.50 0.37
CA ASP A 125 3.99 -16.47 1.26
C ASP A 125 4.08 -15.97 2.71
N LYS A 126 5.17 -15.25 3.05
CA LYS A 126 5.26 -14.47 4.29
C LYS A 126 4.19 -13.39 4.42
N ALA A 127 3.81 -12.74 3.32
CA ALA A 127 2.81 -11.68 3.32
C ALA A 127 1.39 -12.20 3.61
N LYS A 128 1.08 -13.44 3.21
CA LYS A 128 -0.21 -14.10 3.53
C LYS A 128 -0.36 -14.35 5.02
N HIS A 129 0.72 -14.74 5.69
CA HIS A 129 0.73 -15.08 7.12
C HIS A 129 0.86 -13.84 8.04
N MET A 130 1.21 -12.67 7.51
CA MET A 130 1.37 -11.44 8.31
C MET A 130 0.79 -10.21 7.58
N PRO A 131 -0.54 -10.20 7.30
CA PRO A 131 -1.17 -9.17 6.48
C PRO A 131 -1.05 -7.77 7.09
N ASP A 132 -1.09 -7.67 8.42
CA ASP A 132 -1.02 -6.40 9.14
C ASP A 132 0.38 -5.78 9.17
N ARG A 133 1.44 -6.56 8.92
CA ARG A 133 2.81 -6.04 8.94
C ARG A 133 3.11 -5.13 7.74
N ASN A 134 2.41 -5.35 6.63
CA ASN A 134 2.57 -4.58 5.39
C ASN A 134 1.55 -3.44 5.26
N LYS A 135 0.61 -3.32 6.20
CA LYS A 135 -0.38 -2.24 6.20
C LYS A 135 0.14 -1.10 7.08
N ALA A 136 0.27 0.09 6.51
CA ALA A 136 0.40 1.29 7.32
C ALA A 136 -0.88 1.40 8.16
N ILE A 137 -0.78 1.18 9.47
CA ILE A 137 -1.90 1.41 10.39
C ILE A 137 -2.28 2.88 10.25
N ILE A 138 -3.41 3.14 9.59
CA ILE A 138 -3.99 4.47 9.45
C ILE A 138 -4.79 4.70 10.72
N ASP A 139 -4.36 5.66 11.53
CA ASP A 139 -5.19 6.14 12.63
C ASP A 139 -6.36 6.92 12.01
N THR A 140 -7.56 6.34 11.99
CA THR A 140 -8.72 6.81 11.20
C THR A 140 -9.37 8.09 11.73
N SER A 141 -8.69 8.86 12.59
CA SER A 141 -9.13 10.20 12.99
C SER A 141 -8.86 11.23 11.88
N ALA A 142 -9.44 11.00 10.69
CA ALA A 142 -9.26 11.83 9.49
C ALA A 142 -9.59 13.32 9.69
N ALA A 143 -10.44 13.65 10.67
CA ALA A 143 -10.74 15.03 11.06
C ALA A 143 -9.56 15.75 11.75
N ALA A 144 -8.69 15.02 12.46
CA ALA A 144 -7.52 15.57 13.15
C ALA A 144 -6.36 15.88 12.19
N ALA A 145 -6.22 15.10 11.10
CA ALA A 145 -5.11 15.26 10.15
C ALA A 145 -5.18 16.59 9.36
N LEU A 146 -6.36 17.01 8.90
CA LEU A 146 -6.51 18.27 8.15
C LEU A 146 -6.35 19.51 9.05
N ALA A 147 -6.76 19.44 10.31
CA ALA A 147 -6.48 20.45 11.33
C ALA A 147 -4.97 20.57 11.56
N SER A 148 -4.28 19.43 11.72
CA SER A 148 -2.82 19.36 11.87
C SER A 148 -2.07 20.05 10.71
N ALA A 149 -2.49 19.91 9.45
CA ALA A 149 -1.81 20.57 8.33
C ALA A 149 -1.92 22.11 8.33
N ARG A 150 -2.96 22.70 8.95
CA ARG A 150 -3.08 24.16 9.14
C ARG A 150 -2.27 24.62 10.34
N ASP A 151 -2.32 23.86 11.43
CA ASP A 151 -1.59 24.14 12.67
C ASP A 151 -0.08 24.04 12.45
N ASN A 152 0.40 22.99 11.77
CA ASN A 152 1.81 22.82 11.41
C ASN A 152 2.34 23.99 10.56
N ARG A 153 1.51 24.58 9.68
CA ARG A 153 1.87 25.78 8.92
C ARG A 153 1.89 27.03 9.81
N ALA A 154 0.97 27.15 10.75
CA ALA A 154 0.96 28.25 11.71
C ALA A 154 2.18 28.21 12.64
N ASP A 155 2.49 27.04 13.19
CA ASP A 155 3.65 26.80 14.04
C ASP A 155 4.97 27.03 13.29
N SER A 156 5.06 26.55 12.05
CA SER A 156 6.23 26.81 11.21
C SER A 156 6.43 28.31 10.95
N ARG A 157 5.35 29.06 10.67
CA ARG A 157 5.43 30.52 10.50
C ARG A 157 5.85 31.22 11.79
N ARG A 158 5.31 30.79 12.93
CA ARG A 158 5.68 31.33 14.25
C ARG A 158 7.13 31.04 14.59
N PHE A 159 7.63 29.84 14.29
CA PHE A 159 9.03 29.47 14.47
C PHE A 159 9.95 30.34 13.61
N VAL A 160 9.63 30.52 12.32
CA VAL A 160 10.42 31.37 11.42
C VAL A 160 10.43 32.83 11.90
N ALA A 161 9.28 33.37 12.31
CA ALA A 161 9.21 34.74 12.83
C ALA A 161 10.04 34.93 14.12
N ASN A 162 9.96 33.99 15.06
CA ASN A 162 10.78 34.00 16.27
C ASN A 162 12.28 33.90 15.95
N LEU A 163 12.64 33.06 14.97
CA LEU A 163 14.02 32.90 14.52
C LEU A 163 14.57 34.18 13.87
N GLU A 164 13.76 34.84 13.03
CA GLU A 164 14.11 36.13 12.44
C GLU A 164 14.27 37.23 13.49
N GLN A 165 13.46 37.21 14.56
CA GLN A 165 13.62 38.14 15.68
C GLN A 165 14.94 37.89 16.41
N HIS A 166 15.26 36.64 16.75
CA HIS A 166 16.55 36.29 17.35
C HIS A 166 17.75 36.62 16.45
N LYS A 167 17.61 36.53 15.12
CA LYS A 167 18.64 36.97 14.16
C LYS A 167 18.92 38.47 14.24
N ARG A 168 17.88 39.29 14.48
CA ARG A 168 18.03 40.75 14.64
C ARG A 168 18.70 41.12 15.95
N GLU A 169 18.48 40.32 17.00
CA GLU A 169 19.03 40.54 18.34
C GLU A 169 20.47 39.99 18.49
N SER A 170 20.78 38.87 17.84
CA SER A 170 22.12 38.27 17.80
C SER A 170 22.75 38.44 16.43
N ALA A 171 23.54 39.49 16.25
CA ALA A 171 24.22 39.84 14.99
C ALA A 171 25.36 38.88 14.57
N SER A 172 25.26 37.58 14.86
CA SER A 172 26.15 36.55 14.34
C SER A 172 25.43 35.76 13.23
N ASP A 173 25.91 35.92 12.00
CA ASP A 173 25.39 35.23 10.82
C ASP A 173 25.91 33.80 10.80
N THR A 174 25.45 32.97 11.74
CA THR A 174 25.77 31.54 11.73
C THR A 174 24.83 30.81 10.77
N ASP A 175 25.39 29.99 9.87
CA ASP A 175 24.70 29.12 8.91
C ASP A 175 23.59 28.22 9.52
N VAL A 176 23.51 28.14 10.85
CA VAL A 176 22.45 27.53 11.65
C VAL A 176 21.05 28.05 11.29
N LEU A 177 20.96 29.28 10.77
CA LEU A 177 19.69 29.96 10.47
C LEU A 177 19.26 29.90 8.99
N LYS A 178 19.94 29.13 8.13
CA LYS A 178 19.41 28.79 6.79
C LYS A 178 18.25 27.81 6.95
N PHE A 179 17.13 28.32 7.44
CA PHE A 179 15.91 27.56 7.59
C PHE A 179 15.49 27.07 6.20
N ASN A 180 15.53 25.76 5.99
CA ASN A 180 15.11 25.17 4.73
C ASN A 180 13.61 25.45 4.57
N GLN A 181 13.27 26.38 3.67
CA GLN A 181 11.90 26.85 3.45
C GLN A 181 10.97 25.68 3.11
N LEU A 182 11.49 24.62 2.47
CA LEU A 182 10.75 23.41 2.13
C LEU A 182 10.43 22.54 3.35
N ARG A 183 11.21 22.65 4.43
CA ARG A 183 11.01 21.89 5.68
C ARG A 183 9.75 22.33 6.44
N THR A 184 9.26 23.56 6.21
CA THR A 184 7.95 24.03 6.74
C THR A 184 6.75 23.32 6.13
N ARG A 185 6.91 22.70 4.95
CA ARG A 185 5.82 22.04 4.20
C ARG A 185 5.93 20.51 4.25
N LYS A 186 6.59 19.96 5.26
CA LYS A 186 6.78 18.52 5.39
C LYS A 186 5.44 17.82 5.66
N LYS A 187 5.12 16.82 4.85
CA LYS A 187 3.95 15.96 5.04
C LYS A 187 4.21 14.88 6.10
N GLN A 188 3.15 14.38 6.71
CA GLN A 188 3.21 13.25 7.64
C GLN A 188 3.35 11.95 6.84
N LEU A 189 4.54 11.35 6.92
CA LEU A 189 4.91 10.14 6.18
C LEU A 189 5.48 9.10 7.15
N LYS A 190 5.24 7.82 6.85
CA LYS A 190 5.72 6.67 7.63
C LYS A 190 6.40 5.68 6.70
N PHE A 191 7.48 5.04 7.14
CA PHE A 191 8.04 3.91 6.42
C PHE A 191 7.46 2.60 6.96
N ALA A 192 7.15 1.66 6.07
CA ALA A 192 6.67 0.32 6.42
C ALA A 192 7.18 -0.69 5.40
N LYS A 193 6.94 -1.99 5.64
CA LYS A 193 7.35 -3.05 4.71
C LYS A 193 6.55 -2.90 3.41
N SER A 194 7.24 -2.77 2.28
CA SER A 194 6.61 -2.63 0.98
C SER A 194 6.47 -3.96 0.24
N PRO A 195 5.39 -4.15 -0.55
CA PRO A 195 5.26 -5.27 -1.46
C PRO A 195 6.22 -5.19 -2.66
N ILE A 196 6.71 -3.99 -3.03
CA ILE A 196 7.58 -3.78 -4.20
C ILE A 196 9.00 -4.17 -3.85
N HIS A 197 9.56 -3.55 -2.81
CA HIS A 197 10.93 -3.78 -2.38
C HIS A 197 11.04 -3.43 -0.90
N ASP A 198 11.64 -4.34 -0.12
CA ASP A 198 11.83 -4.28 1.32
C ASP A 198 11.04 -3.23 2.12
N TRP A 199 11.47 -1.97 2.06
CA TRP A 199 10.83 -0.85 2.72
C TRP A 199 10.22 0.11 1.70
N GLY A 200 9.05 0.64 2.01
CA GLY A 200 8.39 1.70 1.24
C GLY A 200 7.98 2.86 2.13
N LEU A 201 7.66 3.98 1.49
CA LEU A 201 7.20 5.19 2.15
C LEU A 201 5.70 5.35 1.94
N TYR A 202 4.94 5.58 3.01
CA TYR A 202 3.48 5.65 3.02
C TYR A 202 3.01 7.02 3.52
N ALA A 203 1.93 7.53 2.92
CA ALA A 203 1.27 8.75 3.39
C ALA A 203 0.45 8.47 4.65
N MET A 204 0.52 9.33 5.67
CA MET A 204 -0.35 9.27 6.86
C MET A 204 -1.50 10.28 6.79
N GLU A 205 -1.43 11.23 5.87
CA GLU A 205 -2.45 12.24 5.63
C GLU A 205 -2.89 12.24 4.16
N VAL A 206 -4.03 12.88 3.88
CA VAL A 206 -4.47 13.09 2.50
C VAL A 206 -3.58 14.15 1.84
N ILE A 207 -2.93 13.79 0.74
CA ILE A 207 -2.08 14.71 -0.03
C ILE A 207 -2.81 15.05 -1.34
N PRO A 208 -3.20 16.31 -1.58
CA PRO A 208 -3.87 16.68 -2.81
C PRO A 208 -2.90 16.65 -4.00
N LYS A 209 -3.46 16.51 -5.21
CA LYS A 209 -2.69 16.58 -6.45
C LYS A 209 -1.94 17.91 -6.55
N GLY A 210 -0.65 17.86 -6.92
CA GLY A 210 0.22 19.01 -7.10
C GLY A 210 0.87 19.53 -5.83
N ASP A 211 0.53 18.99 -4.65
CA ASP A 211 1.19 19.36 -3.40
C ASP A 211 2.60 18.76 -3.31
N MET A 212 3.48 19.49 -2.62
CA MET A 212 4.80 19.00 -2.23
C MET A 212 4.65 17.89 -1.19
N VAL A 213 5.35 16.78 -1.40
CA VAL A 213 5.37 15.62 -0.51
C VAL A 213 6.60 15.69 0.41
N ILE A 214 7.79 15.63 -0.20
CA ILE A 214 9.07 15.60 0.50
C ILE A 214 10.19 16.08 -0.43
N GLU A 215 11.22 16.68 0.14
CA GLU A 215 12.50 16.95 -0.55
C GLU A 215 13.37 15.70 -0.52
N TYR A 216 14.05 15.36 -1.62
CA TYR A 216 15.07 14.33 -1.59
C TYR A 216 16.38 14.95 -1.15
N VAL A 217 16.83 14.60 0.07
CA VAL A 217 18.03 15.17 0.69
C VAL A 217 19.12 14.12 0.69
N GLY A 218 20.31 14.52 0.25
CA GLY A 218 21.53 13.72 0.30
C GLY A 218 22.79 14.57 0.23
N GLU A 219 23.93 13.92 0.11
CA GLU A 219 25.21 14.57 -0.17
C GLU A 219 25.29 14.97 -1.64
N ILE A 220 25.60 16.23 -1.93
CA ILE A 220 25.80 16.70 -3.30
C ILE A 220 27.24 16.37 -3.70
N ILE A 221 27.38 15.52 -4.72
CA ILE A 221 28.66 15.05 -5.25
C ILE A 221 28.74 15.30 -6.75
N ARG A 222 29.95 15.30 -7.30
CA ARG A 222 30.19 15.36 -8.75
C ARG A 222 29.99 13.98 -9.37
N GLN A 223 29.64 13.94 -10.65
CA GLN A 223 29.43 12.69 -11.39
C GLN A 223 30.60 11.70 -11.25
N GLN A 224 31.85 12.16 -11.41
CA GLN A 224 33.05 11.32 -11.27
C GLN A 224 33.15 10.61 -9.90
N VAL A 225 32.76 11.32 -8.83
CA VAL A 225 32.78 10.76 -7.47
C VAL A 225 31.63 9.76 -7.27
N ALA A 226 30.50 9.98 -7.94
CA ALA A 226 29.37 9.05 -7.92
C ALA A 226 29.77 7.71 -8.58
N ASP A 227 30.43 7.76 -9.74
CA ASP A 227 30.88 6.57 -10.47
C ASP A 227 31.91 5.75 -9.64
N GLU A 228 32.84 6.43 -8.97
CA GLU A 228 33.80 5.78 -8.05
C GLU A 228 33.10 5.12 -6.84
N ARG A 229 32.09 5.78 -6.27
CA ARG A 229 31.31 5.25 -5.13
C ARG A 229 30.47 4.05 -5.54
N GLU A 230 29.81 4.11 -6.69
CA GLU A 230 29.02 3.01 -7.24
C GLU A 230 29.89 1.77 -7.45
N LYS A 231 31.03 1.91 -8.12
CA LYS A 231 32.00 0.82 -8.31
C LYS A 231 32.51 0.23 -6.99
N ALA A 232 32.77 1.07 -5.99
CA ALA A 232 33.20 0.61 -4.67
C ALA A 232 32.09 -0.16 -3.94
N GLN A 233 30.83 0.26 -4.08
CA GLN A 233 29.66 -0.40 -3.49
C GLN A 233 29.37 -1.74 -4.16
N GLU A 234 29.48 -1.81 -5.49
CA GLU A 234 29.38 -3.04 -6.26
C GLU A 234 30.42 -4.07 -5.82
N LEU A 235 31.68 -3.65 -5.66
CA LEU A 235 32.77 -4.50 -5.16
C LEU A 235 32.53 -4.98 -3.72
N ALA A 236 31.82 -4.20 -2.91
CA ALA A 236 31.40 -4.58 -1.56
C ALA A 236 30.15 -5.48 -1.53
N GLY A 237 29.53 -5.74 -2.69
CA GLY A 237 28.29 -6.52 -2.82
C GLY A 237 27.03 -5.75 -2.39
N ILE A 238 27.08 -4.42 -2.36
CA ILE A 238 25.93 -3.56 -2.04
C ILE A 238 25.33 -3.08 -3.36
N PHE A 239 24.22 -3.70 -3.76
CA PHE A 239 23.52 -3.40 -5.02
C PHE A 239 22.40 -2.35 -4.88
N SER A 240 22.26 -1.71 -3.71
CA SER A 240 21.27 -0.67 -3.48
C SER A 240 21.89 0.72 -3.68
N THR A 241 21.75 1.27 -4.87
CA THR A 241 22.24 2.60 -5.21
C THR A 241 21.18 3.67 -4.88
N TYR A 242 21.59 4.70 -4.13
CA TYR A 242 20.72 5.82 -3.70
C TYR A 242 21.14 7.13 -4.35
N LEU A 243 21.45 7.08 -5.65
CA LEU A 243 21.95 8.18 -6.45
C LEU A 243 20.80 8.85 -7.21
N PHE A 244 20.73 10.18 -7.13
CA PHE A 244 19.77 10.98 -7.88
C PHE A 244 20.49 12.03 -8.73
N ARG A 245 20.39 11.92 -10.05
CA ARG A 245 21.02 12.86 -10.98
C ARG A 245 20.23 14.18 -11.04
N VAL A 246 20.86 15.29 -10.68
CA VAL A 246 20.25 16.63 -10.73
C VAL A 246 20.57 17.31 -12.05
N ASP A 247 21.84 17.30 -12.42
CA ASP A 247 22.35 17.80 -13.69
C ASP A 247 23.44 16.83 -14.20
N ASP A 248 24.04 17.14 -15.34
CA ASP A 248 25.10 16.32 -15.93
C ASP A 248 26.35 16.20 -15.03
N ASP A 249 26.66 17.25 -14.26
CA ASP A 249 27.83 17.27 -13.37
C ASP A 249 27.50 17.06 -11.89
N THR A 250 26.21 17.07 -11.52
CA THR A 250 25.77 17.12 -10.11
C THR A 250 24.82 15.97 -9.79
N VAL A 251 25.21 15.18 -8.80
CA VAL A 251 24.46 14.02 -8.30
C VAL A 251 24.22 14.16 -6.81
N VAL A 252 23.06 13.72 -6.33
CA VAL A 252 22.73 13.66 -4.90
C VAL A 252 22.79 12.21 -4.44
N ASP A 253 23.70 11.90 -3.53
CA ASP A 253 23.90 10.58 -2.93
C ASP A 253 23.26 10.52 -1.54
N ALA A 254 22.27 9.64 -1.36
CA ALA A 254 21.58 9.43 -0.09
C ALA A 254 21.98 8.14 0.64
N THR A 255 23.08 7.49 0.22
CA THR A 255 23.52 6.20 0.78
C THR A 255 23.87 6.31 2.26
N HIS A 256 24.77 7.23 2.60
CA HIS A 256 25.23 7.44 3.98
C HIS A 256 24.51 8.58 4.68
N LYS A 257 24.26 9.68 3.96
CA LYS A 257 23.62 10.89 4.49
C LYS A 257 22.38 11.18 3.67
N GLY A 258 21.20 11.03 4.25
CA GLY A 258 19.96 11.34 3.56
C GLY A 258 18.76 11.36 4.48
N ASN A 259 17.57 11.53 3.90
CA ASN A 259 16.30 11.48 4.63
C ASN A 259 15.47 10.26 4.23
N ILE A 260 14.26 10.15 4.79
CA ILE A 260 13.33 9.05 4.52
C ILE A 260 12.87 8.95 3.05
N ALA A 261 13.14 9.97 2.22
CA ALA A 261 12.78 9.96 0.80
C ALA A 261 13.53 8.87 0.03
N ARG A 262 14.68 8.40 0.51
CA ARG A 262 15.44 7.28 -0.08
C ARG A 262 14.67 5.95 -0.10
N LEU A 263 13.58 5.85 0.68
CA LEU A 263 12.75 4.65 0.79
C LEU A 263 11.55 4.66 -0.19
N MET A 264 11.41 5.69 -1.03
CA MET A 264 10.37 5.68 -2.05
C MET A 264 10.79 4.74 -3.17
N ASN A 265 9.92 3.79 -3.50
CA ASN A 265 10.20 2.78 -4.51
C ASN A 265 9.88 3.25 -5.93
N HIS A 266 10.42 2.51 -6.89
CA HIS A 266 10.05 2.68 -8.29
C HIS A 266 8.66 2.10 -8.59
N CYS A 267 7.88 2.84 -9.38
CA CYS A 267 6.74 2.29 -10.10
C CYS A 267 6.68 2.85 -11.52
N CYS A 268 6.33 2.00 -12.50
CA CYS A 268 6.12 2.41 -13.89
C CYS A 268 4.87 3.29 -14.06
N THR A 269 3.89 3.17 -13.15
CA THR A 269 2.72 4.06 -13.06
C THR A 269 2.75 4.78 -11.71
N PRO A 270 3.64 5.77 -11.55
CA PRO A 270 3.87 6.39 -10.25
C PRO A 270 2.76 7.39 -9.89
N ASN A 271 2.53 7.54 -8.58
CA ASN A 271 1.66 8.58 -8.02
C ASN A 271 2.42 9.88 -7.69
N CYS A 272 3.75 9.84 -7.65
CA CYS A 272 4.59 11.01 -7.42
C CYS A 272 5.49 11.34 -8.63
N THR A 273 5.91 12.60 -8.72
CA THR A 273 6.87 13.08 -9.72
C THR A 273 7.97 13.89 -9.04
N ALA A 274 9.21 13.67 -9.45
CA ALA A 274 10.34 14.45 -8.98
C ALA A 274 10.56 15.67 -9.89
N LYS A 275 10.78 16.84 -9.28
CA LYS A 275 11.12 18.10 -9.96
C LYS A 275 12.33 18.72 -9.29
N ILE A 276 13.22 19.29 -10.10
CA ILE A 276 14.37 20.05 -9.63
C ILE A 276 13.96 21.51 -9.50
N LEU A 277 14.22 22.11 -8.35
CA LEU A 277 13.92 23.51 -8.04
C LEU A 277 15.20 24.20 -7.61
N THR A 278 15.43 25.41 -8.11
CA THR A 278 16.53 26.25 -7.66
C THR A 278 16.05 27.16 -6.54
N LEU A 279 16.55 26.96 -5.33
CA LEU A 279 16.24 27.77 -4.14
C LEU A 279 17.54 28.40 -3.62
N ASN A 280 17.56 29.73 -3.52
CA ASN A 280 18.75 30.49 -3.05
C ASN A 280 20.04 30.18 -3.84
N GLY A 281 19.92 29.85 -5.13
CA GLY A 281 21.04 29.47 -5.99
C GLY A 281 21.46 27.99 -5.90
N GLU A 282 20.87 27.20 -4.99
CA GLU A 282 21.10 25.76 -4.89
C GLU A 282 19.98 24.98 -5.57
N LYS A 283 20.33 23.97 -6.38
CA LYS A 283 19.36 23.04 -6.95
C LYS A 283 18.98 21.98 -5.91
N LYS A 284 17.68 21.77 -5.73
CA LYS A 284 17.10 20.82 -4.78
C LYS A 284 16.07 19.95 -5.49
N ILE A 285 16.03 18.68 -5.14
CA ILE A 285 15.07 17.73 -5.70
C ILE A 285 13.84 17.69 -4.81
N VAL A 286 12.68 17.98 -5.38
CA VAL A 286 11.41 17.99 -4.64
C VAL A 286 10.41 17.07 -5.30
N ILE A 287 9.77 16.26 -4.47
CA ILE A 287 8.76 15.30 -4.89
C ILE A 287 7.38 15.92 -4.74
N TYR A 288 6.60 15.86 -5.81
CA TYR A 288 5.23 16.35 -5.91
C TYR A 288 4.26 15.22 -6.15
N ALA A 289 3.05 15.33 -5.59
CA ALA A 289 1.96 14.42 -5.88
C ALA A 289 1.44 14.66 -7.32
N LYS A 290 1.40 13.62 -8.14
CA LYS A 290 0.81 13.66 -9.49
C LYS A 290 -0.72 13.51 -9.44
N GLU A 291 -1.20 12.83 -8.41
CA GLU A 291 -2.59 12.43 -8.18
C GLU A 291 -2.92 12.63 -6.68
N PRO A 292 -4.21 12.72 -6.28
CA PRO A 292 -4.55 12.77 -4.87
C PRO A 292 -4.17 11.44 -4.19
N ILE A 293 -3.39 11.52 -3.11
CA ILE A 293 -2.88 10.36 -2.37
C ILE A 293 -3.65 10.26 -1.05
N LEU A 294 -4.19 9.08 -0.78
CA LEU A 294 -4.92 8.80 0.45
C LEU A 294 -3.97 8.26 1.54
N PRO A 295 -4.33 8.42 2.83
CA PRO A 295 -3.61 7.78 3.91
C PRO A 295 -3.45 6.27 3.69
N GLY A 296 -2.28 5.74 4.04
CA GLY A 296 -1.91 4.34 3.86
C GLY A 296 -1.51 3.93 2.45
N GLN A 297 -1.55 4.83 1.46
CA GLN A 297 -1.02 4.54 0.12
C GLN A 297 0.51 4.70 0.08
N GLU A 298 1.17 3.78 -0.65
CA GLU A 298 2.61 3.83 -0.89
C GLU A 298 2.96 4.92 -1.91
N LEU A 299 3.97 5.72 -1.59
CA LEU A 299 4.51 6.77 -2.44
C LEU A 299 5.58 6.17 -3.38
N THR A 300 5.37 6.35 -4.68
CA THR A 300 6.23 5.78 -5.72
C THR A 300 6.56 6.82 -6.79
N TYR A 301 7.75 6.72 -7.39
CA TYR A 301 8.15 7.60 -8.50
C TYR A 301 8.85 6.83 -9.63
N ASP A 302 8.94 7.43 -10.82
CA ASP A 302 9.69 6.83 -11.94
C ASP A 302 11.18 7.14 -11.78
N TYR A 303 12.02 6.11 -11.72
CA TYR A 303 13.48 6.24 -11.57
C TYR A 303 14.14 6.71 -12.88
N LYS A 304 13.42 6.65 -14.01
CA LYS A 304 13.89 7.09 -15.34
C LYS A 304 15.30 6.57 -15.68
N SER A 305 15.52 5.29 -15.41
CA SER A 305 16.73 4.62 -15.85
C SER A 305 16.78 4.60 -17.39
N SER A 306 17.98 4.82 -17.94
CA SER A 306 18.22 4.80 -19.38
C SER A 306 18.12 3.35 -19.86
N ALA A 307 17.01 3.01 -20.51
CA ALA A 307 16.85 1.72 -21.18
C ALA A 307 17.92 1.58 -22.26
N GLY A 308 18.98 0.82 -21.97
CA GLY A 308 20.14 0.67 -22.84
C GLY A 308 21.32 -0.07 -22.20
N ASP A 309 21.35 -0.19 -20.87
CA ASP A 309 22.43 -0.88 -20.16
C ASP A 309 22.20 -2.40 -20.14
N GLU A 310 23.29 -3.16 -20.32
CA GLU A 310 23.27 -4.64 -20.34
C GLU A 310 22.86 -5.25 -18.98
N ASP A 311 22.87 -4.43 -17.91
CA ASP A 311 22.58 -4.77 -16.52
C ASP A 311 21.18 -4.32 -16.05
N ALA A 312 20.19 -4.36 -16.94
CA ALA A 312 18.83 -3.91 -16.64
C ALA A 312 18.20 -4.67 -15.44
N ILE A 313 17.80 -3.93 -14.41
CA ILE A 313 17.32 -4.52 -13.15
C ILE A 313 15.83 -4.90 -13.31
N PRO A 314 15.40 -6.12 -12.92
CA PRO A 314 14.00 -6.50 -13.05
C PRO A 314 13.09 -5.62 -12.18
N CYS A 315 12.08 -5.04 -12.81
CA CYS A 315 11.09 -4.18 -12.16
C CYS A 315 10.04 -5.03 -11.42
N LEU A 316 9.94 -4.85 -10.10
CA LEU A 316 9.01 -5.57 -9.22
C LEU A 316 7.75 -4.77 -8.84
N CYS A 317 7.45 -3.68 -9.56
CA CYS A 317 6.35 -2.77 -9.17
C CYS A 317 4.94 -3.36 -9.31
N GLY A 318 4.76 -4.46 -10.05
CA GLY A 318 3.46 -5.14 -10.19
C GLY A 318 2.36 -4.36 -10.91
N SER A 319 2.65 -3.17 -11.46
CA SER A 319 1.68 -2.35 -12.19
C SER A 319 1.24 -2.98 -13.52
N SER A 320 0.00 -2.72 -13.94
CA SER A 320 -0.54 -3.13 -15.24
C SER A 320 0.28 -2.56 -16.42
N GLY A 321 0.90 -1.38 -16.23
CA GLY A 321 1.74 -0.71 -17.23
C GLY A 321 3.24 -0.92 -17.03
N CYS A 322 3.66 -2.02 -16.40
CA CYS A 322 5.06 -2.25 -16.04
C CYS A 322 5.97 -2.47 -17.26
N ARG A 323 7.12 -1.77 -17.30
CA ARG A 323 8.19 -1.91 -18.31
C ARG A 323 9.04 -3.18 -18.15
N ARG A 324 8.81 -3.96 -17.10
CA ARG A 324 9.55 -5.18 -16.69
C ARG A 324 11.00 -4.98 -16.27
N PHE A 325 11.66 -3.94 -16.76
CA PHE A 325 13.02 -3.60 -16.40
C PHE A 325 13.15 -2.12 -16.05
N LEU A 326 14.12 -1.87 -15.18
CA LEU A 326 14.68 -0.58 -14.79
C LEU A 326 15.97 -0.41 -15.55
#